data_AF-A0A2E9JJM6-F1
#
_entry.id   AF-A0A2E9JJM6-F1
#
_cell.length_a   1.000
_cell.length_b   1.000
_cell.length_c   1.000
_cell.angle_alpha   90.00
_cell.angle_beta   90.00
_cell.angle_gamma   90.00
#
_symmetry.space_group_name_H-M   'P 1'
#
loop_
_entity.id
_entity.type
_entity.pdbx_description
1 polymer ?
#
loop_
_entity_poly.entity_id
_entity_poly.type
_entity_poly.pdbx_seq_one_letter_code
_entity_poly.pdbx_strand_id
1 'polypeptide(L)'
;AAGAGLVGREVTMQVPSVKDLIKEGISHPGFAFIEIISDCTEIYGRKNDLGSSAEMVLSQKKDILPTYIDVTDVNAVEQPFRPGSWQTGVLSKNERPEYYQAYMDYCRQGGGNSQGSSDDH
;
A
#
# COMPACT_ATOMS: atom_id res chain seq x y z
N ALA A 1 -8.89 3.18 11.67
CA ALA A 1 -7.71 2.82 10.86
C ALA A 1 -6.45 3.42 11.49
N ALA A 2 -5.29 2.78 11.35
CA ALA A 2 -4.03 3.14 12.04
C ALA A 2 -3.28 4.35 11.47
N GLY A 3 -3.77 4.97 10.38
CA GLY A 3 -3.33 6.31 9.96
C GLY A 3 -2.18 6.41 8.98
N ALA A 4 -1.86 5.36 8.20
CA ALA A 4 -0.83 5.43 7.17
C ALA A 4 -1.06 6.55 6.14
N GLY A 5 0.03 7.19 5.72
CA GLY A 5 0.04 8.25 4.72
C GLY A 5 -0.10 7.72 3.30
N LEU A 6 0.37 6.48 3.07
CA LEU A 6 0.14 5.71 1.87
C LEU A 6 -0.33 4.31 2.23
N VAL A 7 -1.37 3.84 1.56
CA VAL A 7 -1.88 2.46 1.64
C VAL A 7 -1.96 1.91 0.22
N GLY A 8 -1.30 0.79 -0.01
CA GLY A 8 -1.35 0.08 -1.28
C GLY A 8 -1.56 -1.42 -1.12
N ARG A 9 -2.11 -2.05 -2.16
CA ARG A 9 -2.31 -3.50 -2.22
C ARG A 9 -1.92 -4.04 -3.58
N GLU A 10 -1.20 -5.15 -3.63
CA GLU A 10 -0.90 -5.87 -4.86
C GLU A 10 -0.84 -7.38 -4.63
N VAL A 11 -0.72 -8.15 -5.72
CA VAL A 11 -0.53 -9.60 -5.70
C VAL A 11 0.83 -10.01 -6.26
N THR A 12 1.38 -11.13 -5.80
CA THR A 12 2.73 -11.57 -6.22
C THR A 12 2.87 -11.83 -7.72
N MET A 13 1.79 -12.21 -8.41
CA MET A 13 1.80 -12.45 -9.87
C MET A 13 1.93 -11.19 -10.73
N GLN A 14 1.61 -10.00 -10.20
CA GLN A 14 1.70 -8.74 -10.93
C GLN A 14 3.04 -8.06 -10.65
N VAL A 15 4.14 -8.73 -11.00
CA VAL A 15 5.52 -8.30 -10.67
C VAL A 15 5.81 -6.84 -11.05
N PRO A 16 5.44 -6.32 -12.23
CA PRO A 16 5.65 -4.91 -12.56
C PRO A 16 4.90 -3.97 -11.60
N SER A 17 3.62 -4.25 -11.31
CA SER A 17 2.78 -3.45 -10.43
C SER A 17 3.28 -3.49 -8.98
N VAL A 18 3.67 -4.66 -8.47
CA VAL A 18 4.31 -4.81 -7.15
C VAL A 18 5.57 -3.95 -7.06
N LYS A 19 6.44 -4.02 -8.06
CA LYS A 19 7.67 -3.23 -8.11
C LYS A 19 7.37 -1.73 -8.11
N ASP A 20 6.40 -1.29 -8.90
CA ASP A 20 6.05 0.13 -8.97
C ASP A 20 5.36 0.62 -7.68
N LEU A 21 4.52 -0.20 -7.05
CA LEU A 21 3.91 0.12 -5.76
C LEU A 21 4.95 0.21 -4.63
N ILE A 22 5.92 -0.71 -4.60
CA ILE A 22 7.04 -0.67 -3.63
C ILE A 22 7.88 0.60 -3.84
N LYS A 23 8.18 0.97 -5.09
CA LYS A 23 8.88 2.23 -5.39
C LYS A 23 8.12 3.44 -4.89
N GLU A 24 6.80 3.47 -5.07
CA GLU A 24 5.96 4.56 -4.58
C GLU A 24 5.95 4.62 -3.04
N GLY A 25 5.84 3.47 -2.37
CA GLY A 25 5.92 3.40 -0.91
C GLY A 25 7.26 3.87 -0.35
N ILE A 26 8.39 3.49 -0.96
CA ILE A 26 9.73 3.96 -0.57
C ILE A 26 9.87 5.47 -0.78
N SER A 27 9.27 6.00 -1.84
CA SER A 27 9.34 7.41 -2.20
C SER A 27 8.36 8.29 -1.40
N HIS A 28 7.44 7.69 -0.63
CA HIS A 28 6.45 8.41 0.14
C HIS A 28 7.09 9.03 1.40
N PRO A 29 6.98 10.36 1.61
CA PRO A 29 7.49 11.02 2.80
C PRO A 29 6.56 10.75 3.99
N GLY A 30 6.73 9.62 4.66
CA GLY A 30 5.90 9.21 5.78
C GLY A 30 5.75 7.69 5.91
N PHE A 31 4.81 7.27 6.73
CA PHE A 31 4.52 5.84 6.89
C PHE A 31 3.69 5.31 5.71
N ALA A 32 4.28 4.38 4.95
CA ALA A 32 3.63 3.65 3.88
C ALA A 32 3.32 2.20 4.32
N PHE A 33 2.09 1.76 4.10
CA PHE A 33 1.65 0.38 4.31
C PHE A 33 1.34 -0.28 2.96
N ILE A 34 2.03 -1.37 2.66
CA ILE A 34 1.84 -2.13 1.42
C ILE A 34 1.50 -3.57 1.78
N GLU A 35 0.34 -4.03 1.31
CA GLU A 35 -0.11 -5.41 1.44
C GLU A 35 0.15 -6.17 0.14
N ILE A 36 1.02 -7.18 0.18
CA ILE A 36 1.27 -8.07 -0.95
C ILE A 36 0.63 -9.43 -0.65
N ILE A 37 -0.42 -9.77 -1.40
CA ILE A 37 -1.09 -11.06 -1.28
C ILE A 37 -0.24 -12.11 -2.02
N SER A 38 0.09 -13.19 -1.33
CA SER A 38 0.92 -14.28 -1.84
C SER A 38 0.26 -15.63 -1.58
N ASP A 39 0.28 -16.51 -2.57
CA ASP A 39 -0.20 -17.88 -2.39
C ASP A 39 0.88 -18.74 -1.73
N CYS A 40 0.52 -19.43 -0.66
CA CYS A 40 1.34 -20.50 -0.08
C CYS A 40 0.87 -21.85 -0.63
N THR A 41 1.33 -22.21 -1.81
CA THR A 41 0.85 -23.40 -2.54
C THR A 41 1.12 -24.70 -1.78
N GLU A 42 2.25 -24.79 -1.08
CA GLU A 42 2.71 -26.01 -0.39
C GLU A 42 1.91 -26.33 0.88
N ILE A 43 1.60 -25.31 1.70
CA ILE A 43 0.97 -25.52 3.01
C ILE A 43 -0.51 -25.15 2.97
N TYR A 44 -0.85 -23.96 2.47
CA TYR A 44 -2.23 -23.51 2.42
C TYR A 44 -3.01 -24.24 1.32
N GLY A 45 -2.41 -24.38 0.13
CA GLY A 45 -3.00 -25.11 -0.98
C GLY A 45 -3.32 -26.56 -0.65
N ARG A 46 -2.30 -27.30 -0.20
CA ARG A 46 -2.42 -28.70 0.16
C ARG A 46 -3.38 -28.98 1.32
N LYS A 47 -3.46 -28.09 2.33
CA LYS A 47 -4.35 -28.30 3.48
C LYS A 47 -5.82 -28.01 3.19
N ASN A 48 -6.11 -27.21 2.16
CA ASN A 48 -7.47 -26.78 1.82
C ASN A 48 -7.93 -27.32 0.45
N ASP A 49 -7.20 -28.28 -0.12
CA ASP A 49 -7.49 -28.92 -1.41
C ASP A 49 -7.77 -27.91 -2.55
N LEU A 50 -6.99 -26.82 -2.61
CA LEU A 50 -7.20 -25.70 -3.54
C LEU A 50 -6.66 -25.95 -4.97
N GLY A 51 -6.38 -27.21 -5.30
CA GLY A 51 -5.79 -27.61 -6.57
C GLY A 51 -4.27 -27.46 -6.62
N SER A 52 -3.73 -27.52 -7.83
CA SER A 52 -2.30 -27.39 -8.11
C SER A 52 -1.78 -25.97 -7.86
N SER A 53 -0.48 -25.85 -7.65
CA SER A 53 0.19 -24.56 -7.48
C SER A 53 -0.14 -23.56 -8.59
N ALA A 54 -0.24 -24.01 -9.85
CA ALA A 54 -0.58 -23.15 -10.97
C ALA A 54 -2.04 -22.67 -10.93
N GLU A 55 -2.97 -23.53 -10.49
CA GLU A 55 -4.39 -23.18 -10.39
C GLU A 55 -4.64 -22.13 -9.32
N MET A 56 -3.99 -22.25 -8.15
CA MET A 56 -4.09 -21.25 -7.07
C MET A 56 -3.60 -19.87 -7.52
N VAL A 57 -2.42 -19.84 -8.15
CA VAL A 57 -1.81 -18.62 -8.65
C VAL A 57 -2.68 -17.95 -9.71
N LEU A 58 -3.36 -18.74 -10.55
CA LEU A 58 -4.31 -18.23 -11.54
C LEU A 58 -5.64 -17.80 -10.92
N SER A 59 -6.12 -18.45 -9.85
CA SER A 59 -7.35 -18.03 -9.16
C SER A 59 -7.15 -16.70 -8.45
N GLN A 60 -6.02 -16.51 -7.77
CA GLN A 60 -5.67 -15.22 -7.16
C GLN A 60 -5.68 -14.08 -8.19
N LYS A 61 -5.19 -14.33 -9.41
CA LYS A 61 -5.21 -13.35 -10.50
C LYS A 61 -6.64 -13.02 -10.98
N LYS A 62 -7.56 -13.98 -10.97
CA LYS A 62 -8.97 -13.77 -11.36
C LYS A 62 -9.72 -12.89 -10.37
N ASP A 63 -9.36 -12.96 -9.09
CA ASP A 63 -10.06 -12.24 -8.02
C ASP A 63 -9.71 -10.75 -7.93
N ILE A 64 -8.75 -10.29 -8.73
CA ILE A 64 -8.30 -8.89 -8.79
C ILE A 64 -9.18 -8.09 -9.74
N LEU A 65 -9.55 -6.90 -9.30
CA LEU A 65 -10.12 -5.84 -10.11
C LEU A 65 -8.99 -4.94 -10.64
N PRO A 66 -8.75 -4.91 -11.97
CA PRO A 66 -7.81 -3.99 -12.57
C PRO A 66 -8.14 -2.53 -12.25
N THR A 67 -7.12 -1.73 -11.97
CA THR A 67 -7.24 -0.31 -11.58
C THR A 67 -7.88 0.60 -12.63
N TYR A 68 -7.93 0.20 -13.90
CA TYR A 68 -8.60 0.97 -14.97
C TYR A 68 -10.12 0.74 -15.02
N ILE A 69 -10.65 -0.21 -14.25
CA ILE A 69 -12.09 -0.47 -14.18
C ILE A 69 -12.64 0.34 -13.01
N ASP A 70 -13.60 1.21 -13.32
CA ASP A 70 -14.36 1.92 -12.29
C ASP A 70 -15.19 0.92 -11.49
N VAL A 71 -14.94 0.87 -10.17
CA VAL A 71 -15.70 0.04 -9.22
C VAL A 71 -17.20 0.34 -9.21
N THR A 72 -17.60 1.53 -9.65
CA THR A 72 -19.01 1.94 -9.75
C THR A 72 -19.67 1.51 -11.07
N ASP A 73 -18.87 1.13 -12.08
CA ASP A 73 -19.33 0.66 -13.38
C ASP A 73 -18.89 -0.79 -13.64
N VAL A 74 -19.53 -1.71 -12.92
CA VAL A 74 -19.36 -3.15 -13.08
C VAL A 74 -19.84 -3.69 -14.44
N ASN A 75 -20.48 -2.86 -15.27
CA ASN A 75 -20.90 -3.19 -16.63
C ASN A 75 -19.91 -2.74 -17.70
N ALA A 76 -18.89 -1.94 -17.35
CA ALA A 76 -17.83 -1.51 -18.27
C ALA A 76 -16.96 -2.68 -18.78
N VAL A 77 -17.05 -3.85 -18.15
CA VAL A 77 -16.33 -5.07 -18.55
C VAL A 77 -17.28 -6.00 -19.32
N GLU A 78 -17.14 -6.05 -20.65
CA GLU A 78 -17.88 -7.01 -21.47
C GLU A 78 -17.52 -8.46 -21.11
N GLN A 79 -18.53 -9.34 -21.11
CA GLN A 79 -18.38 -10.77 -20.79
C GLN A 79 -17.47 -11.46 -21.83
N PRO A 80 -16.48 -12.28 -21.43
CA PRO A 80 -16.56 -13.29 -20.36
C PRO A 80 -15.70 -13.04 -19.10
N PHE A 81 -15.05 -11.88 -18.97
CA PHE A 81 -14.15 -11.63 -17.83
C PHE A 81 -14.86 -10.80 -16.75
N ARG A 82 -15.28 -11.45 -15.66
CA ARG A 82 -15.66 -10.77 -14.42
C ARG A 82 -14.48 -10.82 -13.46
N PRO A 83 -13.68 -9.76 -13.34
CA PRO A 83 -12.69 -9.67 -12.28
C PRO A 83 -13.38 -9.76 -10.91
N GLY A 84 -12.70 -10.31 -9.90
CA GLY A 84 -13.19 -10.29 -8.53
C GLY A 84 -13.23 -8.87 -7.94
N SER A 85 -13.51 -8.78 -6.64
CA SER A 85 -13.77 -7.49 -5.97
C SER A 85 -12.53 -6.78 -5.43
N TRP A 86 -11.34 -7.38 -5.53
CA TRP A 86 -10.16 -6.83 -4.86
C TRP A 86 -9.51 -5.72 -5.68
N GLN A 87 -9.57 -4.50 -5.15
CA GLN A 87 -8.80 -3.39 -5.69
C GLN A 87 -7.30 -3.59 -5.44
N THR A 88 -6.48 -3.28 -6.44
CA THR A 88 -5.02 -3.22 -6.34
C THR A 88 -4.51 -1.81 -6.63
N GLY A 89 -3.21 -1.58 -6.47
CA GLY A 89 -2.58 -0.26 -6.56
C GLY A 89 -2.71 0.55 -5.28
N VAL A 90 -2.64 1.88 -5.41
CA VAL A 90 -2.76 2.80 -4.28
C VAL A 90 -4.23 2.95 -3.89
N LEU A 91 -4.56 2.53 -2.68
CA LEU A 91 -5.91 2.56 -2.13
C LEU A 91 -6.21 3.87 -1.36
N SER A 92 -5.18 4.46 -0.77
CA SER A 92 -5.29 5.74 -0.07
C SER A 92 -3.93 6.43 -0.04
N LYS A 93 -3.92 7.74 -0.26
CA LYS A 93 -2.74 8.60 -0.15
C LYS A 93 -3.17 9.93 0.46
N ASN A 94 -2.47 10.36 1.51
CA ASN A 94 -2.72 11.65 2.15
C ASN A 94 -1.41 12.39 2.44
N GLU A 95 -1.52 13.70 2.55
CA GLU A 95 -0.41 14.58 2.92
C GLU A 95 -0.51 14.86 4.41
N ARG A 96 0.27 14.10 5.19
CA ARG A 96 0.43 14.31 6.64
C ARG A 96 1.90 14.42 6.96
N PRO A 97 2.29 15.33 7.86
CA PRO A 97 3.68 15.43 8.28
C PRO A 97 4.12 14.11 8.93
N GLU A 98 5.28 13.63 8.52
CA GLU A 98 5.93 12.49 9.15
C GLU A 98 6.35 12.86 10.58
N TYR A 99 6.44 11.86 11.47
CA TYR A 99 6.71 12.06 12.90
C TYR A 99 7.98 12.88 13.16
N TYR A 100 9.10 12.53 12.54
CA TYR A 100 10.36 13.26 12.68
C TYR A 100 10.26 14.69 12.14
N GLN A 101 9.58 14.91 11.02
CA GLN A 101 9.33 16.27 10.53
C GLN A 101 8.53 17.10 11.54
N ALA A 102 7.42 16.56 12.05
CA ALA A 102 6.60 17.22 13.06
C ALA A 102 7.38 17.50 14.36
N TYR A 103 8.23 16.55 14.77
CA TYR A 103 9.10 16.71 15.93
C TYR A 103 10.13 17.82 15.74
N MET A 104 10.80 17.87 14.59
CA MET A 104 11.79 18.90 14.29
C MET A 104 11.16 20.30 14.22
N ASP A 105 9.95 20.41 13.67
CA ASP A 105 9.22 21.67 13.64
C ASP A 105 8.83 22.14 15.05
N TYR A 106 8.43 21.22 15.92
CA TYR A 106 8.22 21.50 17.34
C TYR A 106 9.50 21.98 18.04
N CYS A 107 10.63 21.30 17.84
CA CYS A 107 11.91 21.71 18.43
C CYS A 107 12.38 23.09 17.95
N ARG A 108 12.18 23.42 16.67
CA ARG A 108 12.52 24.75 16.12
C ARG A 108 11.68 25.86 16.75
N GLN A 109 10.40 25.60 17.02
CA GLN A 109 9.51 26.56 17.69
C GLN A 109 9.92 26.76 19.15
N GLY A 110 10.34 25.71 19.86
CA GLY A 110 10.80 25.79 21.25
C GLY A 110 12.21 26.35 21.44
N GLY A 111 13.12 26.11 20.50
CA GLY A 111 14.52 26.56 20.56
C GLY A 111 14.75 28.04 20.23
N GLY A 112 13.74 28.75 19.70
CA GLY A 112 13.81 30.19 19.42
C GLY A 112 13.68 31.10 20.65
N ASN A 113 13.43 30.55 21.84
CA ASN A 113 13.17 31.31 23.06
C ASN A 113 14.32 31.30 24.09
N SER A 114 15.52 30.82 23.72
CA SER A 114 16.68 30.73 24.63
C SER A 114 17.87 31.64 24.25
N GLN A 115 17.66 32.71 23.48
CA GLN A 115 18.65 33.78 23.32
C GLN A 115 18.23 34.97 24.18
N GLY A 116 18.78 35.06 25.40
CA GLY A 116 18.52 36.17 26.30
C GLY A 116 19.08 36.04 27.72
N SER A 117 20.37 35.74 27.88
CA SER A 117 21.17 36.36 28.96
C SER A 117 22.65 36.24 28.62
N SER A 118 23.19 37.35 28.12
CA SER A 118 24.61 37.69 28.24
C SER A 118 24.96 37.76 29.72
N ASP A 119 25.79 36.83 30.20
CA ASP A 119 26.55 37.03 31.43
C ASP A 119 27.98 37.38 31.03
N ASP A 120 28.24 38.68 30.99
CA ASP A 120 29.58 39.26 31.13
C ASP A 120 30.15 38.82 32.47
N HIS A 121 31.36 38.25 32.50
CA HIS A 121 32.37 38.35 33.58
C HIS A 121 33.75 38.08 33.00
#